data_AF-A0A962WGC3-F1
#
_entry.id   AF-A0A962WGC3-F1
#
_cell.length_a   1.000
_cell.length_b   1.000
_cell.length_c   1.000
_cell.angle_alpha   90.00
_cell.angle_beta   90.00
_cell.angle_gamma   90.00
#
_symmetry.space_group_name_H-M   'P 1'
#
loop_
_entity.id
_entity.type
_entity.pdbx_description
1 polymer ?
#
loop_
_entity_poly.entity_id
_entity_poly.type
_entity_poly.pdbx_seq_one_letter_code
_entity_poly.pdbx_strand_id
1 'polypeptide(L)'
;MSNEELSQINERLFEAFRVDHATLGRHLHELAVSLRVADMGGARVHARRIDRECGAHIVFEEIDFYPALERFLEPEEVQSLYRDHASALRVIEGLCYARDEAQLQALDRRELLHRVEAMQVHVAECGELFGVMGGLSTDEKRSQLMKLQQWRERAPAWREVAALRQAAGDRC
;
A
#
# COMPACT_ATOMS: atom_id res chain seq x y z
N MET A 1 -17.87 -1.58 27.43
CA MET A 1 -16.43 -1.60 27.14
C MET A 1 -15.72 -0.75 28.15
N SER A 2 -14.58 -1.19 28.67
CA SER A 2 -13.74 -0.38 29.56
C SER A 2 -12.89 0.61 28.76
N ASN A 3 -12.43 1.69 29.39
CA ASN A 3 -11.44 2.61 28.79
C ASN A 3 -10.14 1.89 28.38
N GLU A 4 -9.83 0.77 29.02
CA GLU A 4 -8.66 -0.05 28.75
C GLU A 4 -8.80 -0.80 27.41
N GLU A 5 -9.97 -1.38 27.13
CA GLU A 5 -10.27 -2.04 25.84
C GLU A 5 -10.21 -1.04 24.67
N LEU A 6 -10.58 0.23 24.92
CA LEU A 6 -10.50 1.30 23.93
C LEU A 6 -9.05 1.65 23.56
N SER A 7 -8.19 1.80 24.57
CA SER A 7 -6.76 2.09 24.36
C SER A 7 -6.09 0.98 23.57
N GLN A 8 -6.39 -0.27 23.92
CA GLN A 8 -5.81 -1.45 23.27
C GLN A 8 -6.19 -1.57 21.79
N ILE A 9 -7.43 -1.25 21.40
CA ILE A 9 -7.84 -1.31 19.99
C ILE A 9 -7.11 -0.26 19.17
N ASN A 10 -7.00 0.97 19.69
CA ASN A 10 -6.26 2.03 19.04
C ASN A 10 -4.80 1.60 18.83
N GLU A 11 -4.10 1.25 19.92
CA GLU A 11 -2.70 0.85 19.90
C GLU A 11 -2.44 -0.27 18.89
N ARG A 12 -3.31 -1.29 18.85
CA ARG A 12 -3.16 -2.41 17.91
C ARG A 12 -3.35 -2.01 16.45
N LEU A 13 -4.32 -1.16 16.15
CA LEU A 13 -4.56 -0.71 14.77
C LEU A 13 -3.41 0.20 14.30
N PHE A 14 -3.01 1.17 15.13
CA PHE A 14 -1.87 2.05 14.84
C PHE A 14 -0.58 1.26 14.64
N GLU A 15 -0.29 0.33 15.53
CA GLU A 15 0.90 -0.52 15.42
C GLU A 15 0.86 -1.39 14.16
N ALA A 16 -0.28 -1.98 13.82
CA ALA A 16 -0.43 -2.78 12.61
C ALA A 16 -0.12 -1.97 11.34
N PHE A 17 -0.69 -0.77 11.22
CA PHE A 17 -0.39 0.14 10.11
C PHE A 17 1.09 0.53 10.07
N ARG A 18 1.66 0.91 11.22
CA ARG A 18 3.07 1.31 11.33
C ARG A 18 4.00 0.20 10.88
N VAL A 19 3.72 -1.05 11.26
CA VAL A 19 4.49 -2.22 10.85
C VAL A 19 4.38 -2.47 9.34
N ASP A 20 3.18 -2.37 8.77
CA ASP A 20 2.98 -2.56 7.32
C ASP A 20 3.68 -1.48 6.51
N HIS A 21 3.54 -0.21 6.91
CA HIS A 21 4.22 0.94 6.30
C HIS A 21 5.74 0.81 6.41
N ALA A 22 6.26 0.42 7.57
CA ALA A 22 7.70 0.20 7.71
C ALA A 22 8.19 -0.91 6.78
N THR A 23 7.38 -1.95 6.56
CA THR A 23 7.71 -3.05 5.65
C THR A 23 7.69 -2.59 4.19
N LEU A 24 6.62 -1.92 3.77
CA LEU A 24 6.52 -1.34 2.43
C LEU A 24 7.65 -0.34 2.17
N GLY A 25 7.91 0.58 3.11
CA GLY A 25 8.96 1.59 3.00
C GLY A 25 10.36 1.00 2.85
N ARG A 26 10.69 -0.08 3.59
CA ARG A 26 11.97 -0.80 3.43
C ARG A 26 12.09 -1.40 2.03
N HIS A 27 11.06 -2.10 1.55
CA HIS A 27 11.11 -2.71 0.23
C HIS A 27 11.18 -1.69 -0.91
N LEU A 28 10.43 -0.58 -0.80
CA LEU A 28 10.52 0.54 -1.74
C LEU A 28 11.92 1.17 -1.74
N HIS A 29 12.56 1.28 -0.58
CA HIS A 29 13.93 1.77 -0.48
C HIS A 29 14.92 0.84 -1.20
N GLU A 30 14.85 -0.47 -0.96
CA GLU A 30 15.71 -1.45 -1.65
C GLU A 30 15.49 -1.46 -3.16
N LEU A 31 14.23 -1.33 -3.60
CA LEU A 31 13.88 -1.17 -5.01
C LEU A 31 14.51 0.10 -5.60
N ALA A 32 14.37 1.25 -4.93
CA ALA A 32 14.99 2.51 -5.38
C ALA A 32 16.52 2.42 -5.44
N VAL A 33 17.15 1.79 -4.45
CA VAL A 33 18.62 1.55 -4.46
C VAL A 33 19.02 0.75 -5.69
N SER A 34 18.31 -0.35 -5.99
CA SER A 34 18.59 -1.18 -7.17
C SER A 34 18.44 -0.38 -8.47
N LEU A 35 17.38 0.42 -8.59
CA LEU A 35 17.16 1.30 -9.75
C LEU A 35 18.25 2.39 -9.89
N ARG A 36 18.76 2.95 -8.79
CA ARG A 36 19.84 3.95 -8.83
C ARG A 36 21.15 3.38 -9.36
N VAL A 37 21.48 2.13 -9.02
CA VAL A 37 22.70 1.46 -9.47
C VAL A 37 22.52 0.65 -10.76
N ALA A 38 21.38 0.80 -11.45
CA ALA A 38 21.04 0.08 -12.67
C ALA A 38 20.97 -1.45 -12.54
N ASP A 39 20.74 -1.96 -11.33
CA ASP A 39 20.49 -3.38 -11.09
C ASP A 39 19.01 -3.71 -11.33
N MET A 40 18.66 -3.97 -12.59
CA MET A 40 17.28 -4.32 -12.96
C MET A 40 16.87 -5.70 -12.42
N GLY A 41 17.82 -6.61 -12.24
CA GLY A 41 17.59 -7.94 -11.65
C GLY A 41 17.21 -7.83 -10.17
N GLY A 42 17.98 -7.06 -9.40
CA GLY A 42 17.67 -6.70 -8.02
C GLY A 42 16.33 -5.97 -7.92
N ALA A 43 16.10 -4.97 -8.76
CA ALA A 43 14.83 -4.25 -8.82
C ALA A 43 13.63 -5.20 -9.00
N ARG A 44 13.75 -6.19 -9.91
CA ARG A 44 12.73 -7.22 -10.10
C ARG A 44 12.51 -8.09 -8.86
N VAL A 45 13.56 -8.45 -8.13
CA VAL A 45 13.46 -9.22 -6.89
C VAL A 45 12.68 -8.42 -5.83
N HIS A 46 13.01 -7.15 -5.63
CA HIS A 46 12.31 -6.30 -4.66
C HIS A 46 10.86 -6.02 -5.09
N ALA A 47 10.60 -5.77 -6.37
CA ALA A 47 9.23 -5.63 -6.89
C ALA A 47 8.35 -6.87 -6.59
N ARG A 48 8.89 -8.09 -6.75
CA ARG A 48 8.18 -9.33 -6.43
C ARG A 48 7.91 -9.51 -4.94
N ARG A 49 8.78 -8.97 -4.08
CA ARG A 49 8.54 -8.95 -2.62
C ARG A 49 7.44 -7.97 -2.28
N ILE A 50 7.49 -6.75 -2.82
CA ILE A 50 6.43 -5.74 -2.63
C ILE A 50 5.08 -6.29 -3.06
N ASP A 51 4.99 -6.87 -4.27
CA ASP A 51 3.76 -7.47 -4.80
C ASP A 51 3.15 -8.48 -3.81
N ARG A 52 3.97 -9.31 -3.18
CA ARG A 52 3.50 -10.40 -2.31
C ARG A 52 3.26 -9.97 -0.85
N GLU A 53 4.19 -9.21 -0.29
CA GLU A 53 4.24 -8.93 1.14
C GLU A 53 3.41 -7.70 1.52
N CYS A 54 3.20 -6.77 0.58
CA CYS A 54 2.45 -5.54 0.82
C CYS A 54 1.02 -5.59 0.27
N GLY A 55 0.66 -6.59 -0.54
CA GLY A 55 -0.64 -6.67 -1.18
C GLY A 55 -1.82 -6.65 -0.21
N ALA A 56 -1.74 -7.40 0.91
CA ALA A 56 -2.77 -7.38 1.94
C ALA A 56 -3.04 -5.99 2.52
N HIS A 57 -1.97 -5.21 2.76
CA HIS A 57 -2.07 -3.85 3.27
C HIS A 57 -2.74 -2.92 2.24
N ILE A 58 -2.31 -2.98 0.98
CA ILE A 58 -2.85 -2.12 -0.07
C ILE A 58 -4.32 -2.45 -0.39
N VAL A 59 -4.67 -3.73 -0.44
CA VAL A 59 -6.08 -4.14 -0.63
C VAL A 59 -6.95 -3.62 0.49
N PHE A 60 -6.50 -3.77 1.74
CA PHE A 60 -7.20 -3.24 2.89
C PHE A 60 -7.36 -1.71 2.80
N GLU A 61 -6.30 -1.00 2.43
CA GLU A 61 -6.38 0.45 2.30
C GLU A 61 -7.40 0.88 1.26
N GLU A 62 -7.32 0.32 0.05
CA GLU A 62 -8.16 0.70 -1.07
C GLU A 62 -9.62 0.22 -0.95
N ILE A 63 -9.89 -0.94 -0.36
CA ILE A 63 -11.25 -1.51 -0.29
C ILE A 63 -11.99 -1.11 0.98
N ASP A 64 -11.28 -0.94 2.09
CA ASP A 64 -11.90 -0.82 3.41
C ASP A 64 -11.57 0.48 4.12
N PHE A 65 -10.33 0.92 4.04
CA PHE A 65 -9.85 2.02 4.86
C PHE A 65 -10.15 3.38 4.24
N TYR A 66 -9.71 3.62 3.00
CA TYR A 66 -9.95 4.89 2.30
C TYR A 66 -11.45 5.21 2.20
N PRO A 67 -12.35 4.26 1.87
CA PRO A 67 -13.79 4.51 1.92
C PRO A 67 -14.30 4.94 3.31
N ALA A 68 -13.72 4.41 4.39
CA ALA A 68 -14.09 4.83 5.75
C ALA A 68 -13.53 6.21 6.13
N LEU A 69 -12.53 6.70 5.41
CA LEU A 69 -11.92 8.02 5.60
C LEU A 69 -12.55 9.13 4.74
N GLU A 70 -13.36 8.80 3.72
CA GLU A 70 -13.97 9.78 2.81
C GLU A 70 -14.75 10.90 3.51
N ARG A 71 -15.27 10.67 4.72
CA ARG A 71 -15.98 11.69 5.50
C ARG A 71 -15.07 12.68 6.24
N PHE A 72 -13.76 12.46 6.21
CA PHE A 72 -12.75 13.27 6.91
C PHE A 72 -11.70 13.88 5.98
N LEU A 73 -11.60 13.36 4.76
CA LEU A 73 -10.63 13.77 3.75
C LEU A 73 -11.38 14.43 2.59
N GLU A 74 -10.71 15.38 1.94
CA GLU A 74 -11.24 15.93 0.71
C GLU A 74 -11.20 14.87 -0.41
N PRO A 75 -12.17 14.86 -1.35
CA PRO A 75 -12.21 13.88 -2.42
C PRO A 75 -10.90 13.80 -3.22
N GLU A 76 -10.23 14.93 -3.44
CA GLU A 76 -8.96 15.01 -4.15
C GLU A 76 -7.82 14.30 -3.42
N GLU A 77 -7.81 14.34 -2.08
CA GLU A 77 -6.82 13.67 -1.24
C GLU A 77 -6.99 12.15 -1.37
N VAL A 78 -8.21 11.64 -1.19
CA VAL A 78 -8.53 10.22 -1.35
C VAL A 78 -8.15 9.73 -2.75
N GLN A 79 -8.49 10.49 -3.79
CA GLN A 79 -8.13 10.16 -5.17
C GLN A 79 -6.62 10.18 -5.39
N SER A 80 -5.86 11.00 -4.66
CA SER A 80 -4.40 10.99 -4.73
C SER A 80 -3.81 9.69 -4.19
N LEU A 81 -4.32 9.20 -3.06
CA LEU A 81 -3.87 7.94 -2.46
C LEU A 81 -4.01 6.77 -3.45
N TYR A 82 -5.18 6.65 -4.10
CA TYR A 82 -5.40 5.64 -5.15
C TYR A 82 -4.46 5.79 -6.36
N ARG A 83 -4.16 7.03 -6.78
CA ARG A 83 -3.25 7.28 -7.91
C ARG A 83 -1.81 6.89 -7.58
N ASP A 84 -1.36 7.16 -6.36
CA ASP A 84 -0.02 6.79 -5.91
C ASP A 84 0.14 5.26 -5.92
N HIS A 85 -0.85 4.54 -5.40
CA HIS A 85 -0.88 3.08 -5.44
C HIS A 85 -0.89 2.52 -6.86
N ALA A 86 -1.75 3.05 -7.73
CA ALA A 86 -1.82 2.63 -9.12
C ALA A 86 -0.51 2.92 -9.87
N SER A 87 0.16 4.03 -9.55
CA SER A 87 1.45 4.40 -10.12
C SER A 87 2.56 3.42 -9.69
N ALA A 88 2.62 3.09 -8.40
CA ALA A 88 3.56 2.10 -7.87
C ALA A 88 3.29 0.70 -8.42
N LEU A 89 2.03 0.29 -8.56
CA LEU A 89 1.67 -1.00 -9.13
C LEU A 89 2.17 -1.16 -10.56
N ARG A 90 2.10 -0.12 -11.41
CA ARG A 90 2.66 -0.19 -12.78
C ARG A 90 4.15 -0.47 -12.79
N VAL A 91 4.92 0.07 -11.83
CA VAL A 91 6.34 -0.25 -11.67
C VAL A 91 6.53 -1.72 -11.31
N ILE A 92 5.76 -2.20 -10.34
CA ILE A 92 5.80 -3.59 -9.87
C ILE A 92 5.46 -4.54 -11.02
N GLU A 93 4.41 -4.28 -11.79
CA GLU A 93 4.00 -5.10 -12.92
C GLU A 93 5.06 -5.11 -14.03
N GLY A 94 5.57 -3.93 -14.41
CA GLY A 94 6.62 -3.82 -15.41
C GLY A 94 7.86 -4.65 -15.08
N LEU A 95 8.32 -4.56 -13.83
CA LEU A 95 9.49 -5.32 -13.36
C LEU A 95 9.20 -6.83 -13.19
N CYS A 96 8.06 -7.19 -12.60
CA CYS A 96 7.73 -8.58 -12.31
C CYS A 96 7.50 -9.40 -13.59
N TYR A 97 6.81 -8.81 -14.57
CA TYR A 97 6.26 -9.51 -15.75
C TYR A 97 6.97 -9.17 -17.07
N ALA A 98 8.12 -8.51 -17.02
CA ALA A 98 9.04 -8.52 -18.15
C ALA A 98 9.33 -9.97 -18.57
N ARG A 99 9.07 -10.28 -19.85
CA ARG A 99 9.11 -11.63 -20.42
C ARG A 99 10.53 -12.18 -20.51
N ASP A 100 11.47 -11.28 -20.76
CA ASP A 100 12.88 -11.59 -20.91
C ASP A 100 13.74 -10.42 -20.40
N GLU A 101 15.06 -10.62 -20.40
CA GLU A 101 16.03 -9.63 -19.96
C GLU A 101 16.03 -8.39 -20.87
N ALA A 102 15.83 -8.55 -22.17
CA ALA A 102 15.82 -7.42 -23.10
C ALA A 102 14.66 -6.47 -22.81
N GLN A 103 13.47 -7.01 -22.52
CA GLN A 103 12.31 -6.22 -22.11
C GLN A 103 12.54 -5.54 -20.75
N LEU A 104 13.14 -6.26 -19.80
CA LEU A 104 13.44 -5.71 -18.47
C LEU A 104 14.40 -4.52 -18.56
N GLN A 105 15.45 -4.65 -19.38
CA GLN A 105 16.45 -3.60 -19.61
C GLN A 105 15.91 -2.44 -20.47
N ALA A 106 14.84 -2.66 -21.24
CA ALA A 106 14.19 -1.62 -22.04
C ALA A 106 13.26 -0.71 -21.22
N LEU A 107 12.95 -1.06 -19.97
CA LEU A 107 12.13 -0.20 -19.10
C LEU A 107 12.88 1.11 -18.79
N ASP A 108 12.14 2.22 -18.80
CA ASP A 108 12.72 3.52 -18.44
C ASP A 108 12.98 3.58 -16.92
N ARG A 109 14.22 3.27 -16.55
CA ARG A 109 14.69 3.27 -15.16
C ARG A 109 14.47 4.60 -14.44
N ARG A 110 14.57 5.74 -15.14
CA ARG A 110 14.39 7.06 -14.52
C ARG A 110 12.93 7.26 -14.14
N GLU A 111 12.03 6.87 -15.03
CA GLU A 111 10.59 6.89 -14.77
C GLU A 111 10.20 5.93 -13.64
N LEU A 112 10.74 4.70 -13.65
CA LEU A 112 10.50 3.75 -12.56
C LEU A 112 10.97 4.31 -11.21
N LEU A 113 12.18 4.87 -11.16
CA LEU A 113 12.72 5.45 -9.93
C LEU A 113 11.86 6.62 -9.43
N HIS A 114 11.45 7.52 -10.32
CA HIS A 114 10.60 8.65 -9.97
C HIS A 114 9.28 8.20 -9.31
N ARG A 115 8.63 7.18 -9.87
CA ARG A 115 7.38 6.60 -9.32
C ARG A 115 7.60 5.92 -7.97
N VAL A 116 8.71 5.20 -7.80
CA VAL A 116 9.05 4.57 -6.52
C VAL A 116 9.30 5.63 -5.45
N GLU A 117 10.04 6.69 -5.78
CA GLU A 117 10.31 7.79 -4.86
C GLU A 117 9.03 8.54 -4.46
N ALA A 118 8.09 8.73 -5.39
CA ALA A 118 6.77 9.27 -5.07
C ALA A 118 6.01 8.38 -4.07
N MET A 119 6.03 7.05 -4.26
CA MET A 119 5.42 6.11 -3.31
C MET A 119 6.14 6.11 -1.94
N GLN A 120 7.44 6.38 -1.89
CA GLN A 120 8.16 6.54 -0.62
C GLN A 120 7.72 7.79 0.14
N VAL A 121 7.44 8.89 -0.57
CA VAL A 121 6.88 10.12 0.01
C VAL A 121 5.49 9.82 0.59
N HIS A 122 4.63 9.16 -0.19
CA HIS A 122 3.31 8.71 0.28
C HIS A 122 3.40 7.91 1.59
N VAL A 123 4.28 6.89 1.67
CA VAL A 123 4.47 6.07 2.88
C VAL A 123 4.98 6.89 4.07
N ALA A 124 5.81 7.91 3.83
CA ALA A 124 6.31 8.80 4.87
C ALA A 124 5.24 9.79 5.37
N GLU A 125 4.38 10.26 4.48
CA GLU A 125 3.30 11.22 4.76
C GLU A 125 2.05 10.57 5.38
N CYS A 126 1.94 9.24 5.36
CA CYS A 126 0.87 8.51 6.07
C CYS A 126 0.83 8.75 7.59
N GLY A 127 1.85 9.42 8.15
CA GLY A 127 1.81 10.14 9.43
C GLY A 127 0.54 10.97 9.64
N GLU A 128 0.03 11.59 8.57
CA GLU A 128 -1.15 12.45 8.58
C GLU A 128 -2.46 11.64 8.61
N LEU A 129 -2.50 10.49 7.91
CA LEU A 129 -3.62 9.55 7.98
C LEU A 129 -3.83 8.99 9.39
N PHE A 130 -2.77 8.88 10.19
CA PHE A 130 -2.87 8.53 11.61
C PHE A 130 -3.62 9.57 12.43
N GLY A 131 -3.52 10.86 12.09
CA GLY A 131 -4.32 11.91 12.71
C GLY A 131 -5.80 11.74 12.39
N VAL A 132 -6.12 11.43 11.14
CA VAL A 132 -7.49 11.22 10.65
C VAL A 132 -8.13 9.98 11.26
N MET A 133 -7.36 8.90 11.46
CA MET A 133 -7.81 7.72 12.21
C MET A 133 -8.34 8.07 13.61
N GLY A 134 -7.84 9.14 14.22
CA GLY A 134 -8.35 9.66 15.50
C GLY A 134 -9.87 9.91 15.48
N GLY A 135 -10.40 10.36 14.33
CA GLY A 135 -11.81 10.67 14.12
C GLY A 135 -12.74 9.45 14.01
N LEU A 136 -12.20 8.24 13.77
CA LEU A 136 -13.00 7.01 13.74
C LEU A 136 -13.51 6.64 15.15
N SER A 137 -14.76 6.20 15.24
CA SER A 137 -15.30 5.60 16.45
C SER A 137 -14.58 4.30 16.79
N THR A 138 -14.71 3.83 18.03
CA THR A 138 -14.11 2.57 18.46
C THR A 138 -14.56 1.38 17.62
N ASP A 139 -15.85 1.30 17.32
CA ASP A 139 -16.40 0.17 16.56
C ASP A 139 -15.90 0.18 15.12
N GLU A 140 -15.73 1.37 14.53
CA GLU A 140 -15.08 1.51 13.22
C GLU A 140 -13.62 1.09 13.29
N LYS A 141 -12.85 1.52 14.28
CA LYS A 141 -11.44 1.10 14.45
C LYS A 141 -11.31 -0.41 14.65
N ARG A 142 -12.21 -1.02 15.44
CA ARG A 142 -12.26 -2.48 15.59
C ARG A 142 -12.54 -3.16 14.26
N SER A 143 -13.53 -2.67 13.52
CA SER A 143 -13.90 -3.19 12.20
C SER A 143 -12.71 -3.11 11.23
N GLN A 144 -12.00 -1.98 11.19
CA GLN A 144 -10.80 -1.81 10.37
C GLN A 144 -9.68 -2.78 10.77
N LEU A 145 -9.42 -2.95 12.07
CA LEU A 145 -8.42 -3.92 12.54
C LEU A 145 -8.76 -5.36 12.12
N MET A 146 -10.04 -5.74 12.23
CA MET A 146 -10.51 -7.07 11.82
C MET A 146 -10.37 -7.28 10.31
N LYS A 147 -10.73 -6.27 9.50
CA LYS A 147 -10.60 -6.30 8.03
C LYS A 147 -9.14 -6.43 7.60
N LEU A 148 -8.23 -5.65 8.19
CA LEU A 148 -6.80 -5.78 7.96
C LEU A 148 -6.29 -7.20 8.26
N GLN A 149 -6.71 -7.78 9.38
CA GLN A 149 -6.35 -9.16 9.74
C GLN A 149 -6.87 -10.17 8.71
N GLN A 150 -8.12 -10.03 8.26
CA GLN A 150 -8.69 -10.90 7.22
C GLN A 150 -7.91 -10.81 5.90
N TRP A 151 -7.47 -9.61 5.49
CA TRP A 151 -6.64 -9.46 4.30
C TRP A 151 -5.25 -10.07 4.47
N ARG A 152 -4.64 -9.94 5.64
CA ARG A 152 -3.36 -10.59 5.95
C ARG A 152 -3.46 -12.12 5.93
N GLU A 153 -4.57 -12.69 6.40
CA GLU A 153 -4.82 -14.13 6.32
C GLU A 153 -4.99 -14.61 4.88
N ARG A 154 -5.66 -13.81 4.04
CA ARG A 154 -5.81 -14.11 2.60
C ARG A 154 -4.53 -13.90 1.81
N ALA A 155 -3.66 -13.01 2.27
CA ALA A 155 -2.38 -12.64 1.67
C ALA A 155 -2.45 -12.40 0.15
N PRO A 156 -3.37 -11.55 -0.35
CA PRO A 156 -3.43 -11.24 -1.78
C PRO A 156 -2.15 -10.54 -2.22
N ALA A 157 -1.76 -10.75 -3.48
CA ALA A 157 -0.76 -9.94 -4.12
C ALA A 157 -1.33 -8.56 -4.47
N TRP A 158 -0.48 -7.52 -4.51
CA TRP A 158 -0.89 -6.16 -4.87
C TRP A 158 -1.53 -6.12 -6.25
N ARG A 159 -0.99 -6.83 -7.24
CA ARG A 159 -1.62 -6.93 -8.58
C ARG A 159 -3.08 -7.40 -8.58
N GLU A 160 -3.53 -8.07 -7.52
CA GLU A 160 -4.90 -8.57 -7.41
C GLU A 160 -5.89 -7.49 -6.92
N VAL A 161 -5.39 -6.35 -6.42
CA VAL A 161 -6.19 -5.24 -5.87
C VAL A 161 -7.28 -4.81 -6.84
N ALA A 162 -6.95 -4.56 -8.12
CA ALA A 162 -7.93 -4.10 -9.10
C ALA A 162 -9.09 -5.09 -9.31
N ALA A 163 -8.78 -6.39 -9.38
CA ALA A 163 -9.80 -7.44 -9.51
C ALA A 163 -10.65 -7.58 -8.24
N LEU A 164 -10.01 -7.46 -7.07
CA LEU A 164 -10.68 -7.53 -5.77
C LEU A 164 -11.61 -6.33 -5.54
N ARG A 165 -11.20 -5.13 -5.94
CA ARG A 165 -12.03 -3.91 -5.91
C ARG A 165 -13.27 -4.04 -6.79
N GLN A 166 -13.10 -4.52 -8.02
CA GLN A 166 -14.24 -4.79 -8.92
C GLN A 166 -15.21 -5.80 -8.30
N ALA A 167 -14.70 -6.87 -7.67
CA ALA A 167 -15.52 -7.86 -6.98
C ALA A 167 -16.22 -7.31 -5.73
N ALA A 168 -15.59 -6.36 -5.03
CA ALA A 168 -16.16 -5.68 -3.87
C ALA A 168 -17.25 -4.64 -4.22
N GLY A 169 -17.45 -4.36 -5.51
CA GLY A 169 -18.53 -3.51 -5.99
C GLY A 169 -18.14 -2.05 -6.24
N ASP A 170 -16.85 -1.77 -6.46
CA ASP A 170 -16.42 -0.48 -7.02
C ASP A 170 -17.03 -0.30 -8.41
N ARG A 171 -18.16 0.41 -8.42
CA ARG A 171 -18.68 1.16 -9.55
C ARG A 171 -17.77 2.37 -9.72
N CYS A 172 -16.72 2.23 -10.53
CA CYS A 172 -16.04 3.40 -11.08
C CYS A 172 -17.04 4.23 -11.91
#